data_AF-A0A6V6ZN51-F1
#
_entry.id   AF-A0A6V6ZN51-F1
#
_cell.length_a   1.000
_cell.length_b   1.000
_cell.length_c   1.000
_cell.angle_alpha   90.00
_cell.angle_beta   90.00
_cell.angle_gamma   90.00
#
_symmetry.space_group_name_H-M   'P 1'
#
loop_
_entity.id
_entity.type
_entity.pdbx_description
1 polymer ?
#
loop_
_entity_poly.entity_id
_entity_poly.type
_entity_poly.pdbx_seq_one_letter_code
_entity_poly.pdbx_strand_id
1 'polypeptide(L)'
;MFQAGVPLILNNADGLMSMKRVHMKTLITKTVLLLPLVVGLSGCIPSPEDVESTPVKVQTPKGEVTCQLYRLDRVIWDRATDFPADKMSVPEADAYCKQEGQRRLK
;
A
#
# COMPACT_ATOMS: atom_id res chain seq x y z
N MET A 1 -36.96 -20.54 -15.80
CA MET A 1 -36.41 -19.33 -16.43
C MET A 1 -35.00 -19.64 -16.93
N PHE A 2 -34.84 -19.67 -18.27
CA PHE A 2 -33.67 -19.38 -19.13
C PHE A 2 -32.26 -19.75 -18.61
N GLN A 3 -31.43 -20.64 -19.19
CA GLN A 3 -31.13 -21.09 -20.56
C GLN A 3 -30.46 -20.04 -21.49
N ALA A 4 -29.14 -20.18 -21.69
CA ALA A 4 -28.36 -19.91 -22.93
C ALA A 4 -26.88 -20.21 -22.59
N GLY A 5 -26.06 -20.92 -23.35
CA GLY A 5 -26.03 -21.09 -24.80
C GLY A 5 -24.66 -20.61 -25.29
N VAL A 6 -23.81 -21.56 -25.68
CA VAL A 6 -22.48 -21.37 -26.28
C VAL A 6 -22.58 -20.55 -27.58
N PRO A 7 -21.50 -19.86 -28.00
CA PRO A 7 -21.02 -20.13 -29.36
C PRO A 7 -19.51 -20.37 -29.43
N LEU A 8 -19.15 -21.48 -30.09
CA LEU A 8 -17.90 -21.65 -30.81
C LEU A 8 -17.76 -20.50 -31.81
N ILE A 9 -16.56 -19.93 -31.92
CA ILE A 9 -16.04 -19.47 -33.22
C ILE A 9 -14.62 -20.01 -33.37
N LEU A 10 -14.49 -20.96 -34.30
CA LEU A 10 -13.25 -21.34 -34.96
C LEU A 10 -12.67 -20.12 -35.69
N ASN A 11 -11.37 -19.92 -35.63
CA ASN A 11 -10.61 -19.39 -36.76
C ASN A 11 -9.44 -20.32 -37.04
N ASN A 12 -9.60 -21.09 -38.12
CA ASN A 12 -8.54 -21.78 -38.84
C ASN A 12 -7.54 -20.76 -39.39
N ALA A 13 -6.26 -21.06 -39.28
CA ALA A 13 -5.26 -20.70 -40.29
C ALA A 13 -4.03 -21.60 -40.12
N ASP A 14 -4.13 -22.81 -40.62
CA ASP A 14 -2.97 -23.59 -41.04
C ASP A 14 -2.25 -22.83 -42.17
N GLY A 15 -1.16 -22.17 -41.82
CA GLY A 15 -0.29 -21.44 -42.73
C GLY A 15 1.14 -21.92 -42.55
N LEU A 16 1.49 -22.94 -43.33
CA LEU A 16 2.82 -23.50 -43.49
C LEU A 16 3.84 -22.39 -43.82
N MET A 17 4.72 -22.03 -42.89
CA MET A 17 5.99 -21.38 -43.24
C MET A 17 7.13 -22.06 -42.50
N SER A 18 7.63 -23.12 -43.15
CA SER A 18 8.99 -23.63 -43.00
C SER A 18 9.97 -22.47 -43.17
N MET A 19 10.53 -21.96 -42.07
CA MET A 19 11.66 -21.02 -42.14
C MET A 19 12.67 -21.29 -41.02
N LYS A 20 13.66 -22.11 -41.38
CA LYS A 20 15.05 -22.05 -40.95
C LYS A 20 15.30 -21.99 -39.44
N ARG A 21 15.27 -23.19 -38.86
CA ARG A 21 16.24 -23.63 -37.84
C ARG A 21 17.66 -23.33 -38.34
N VAL A 22 18.22 -22.15 -38.08
CA VAL A 22 19.65 -21.78 -38.15
C VAL A 22 19.76 -20.25 -37.93
N HIS A 23 20.06 -19.82 -36.69
CA HIS A 23 20.73 -18.55 -36.26
C HIS A 23 20.25 -17.92 -34.93
N MET A 24 19.21 -18.42 -34.25
CA MET A 24 18.82 -17.85 -32.93
C MET A 24 19.77 -18.22 -31.77
N LYS A 25 20.79 -19.05 -31.99
CA LYS A 25 21.61 -19.60 -30.89
C LYS A 25 22.81 -18.74 -30.49
N THR A 26 23.22 -17.78 -31.31
CA THR A 26 24.55 -17.14 -31.16
C THR A 26 24.52 -15.80 -30.40
N LEU A 27 23.36 -15.16 -30.27
CA LEU A 27 23.21 -13.86 -29.58
C LEU A 27 22.69 -13.96 -28.14
N ILE A 28 22.42 -15.18 -27.65
CA ILE A 28 21.95 -15.41 -26.27
C ILE A 28 23.14 -15.63 -25.33
N THR A 29 24.30 -16.05 -25.84
CA THR A 29 25.43 -16.50 -25.01
C THR A 29 26.19 -15.38 -24.31
N LYS A 30 26.11 -14.12 -24.77
CA LYS A 30 26.87 -13.00 -24.18
C LYS A 30 26.05 -12.09 -23.25
N THR A 31 24.74 -12.24 -23.22
CA THR A 31 23.83 -11.29 -22.53
C THR A 31 23.24 -11.87 -21.24
N VAL A 32 23.83 -12.94 -20.69
CA VAL A 32 23.32 -13.61 -19.48
C VAL A 32 23.97 -13.06 -18.19
N LEU A 33 25.07 -12.32 -18.27
CA LEU A 33 25.88 -12.03 -17.08
C LEU A 33 25.51 -10.76 -16.28
N LEU A 34 24.48 -10.00 -16.66
CA LEU A 34 24.13 -8.72 -16.00
C LEU A 34 22.74 -8.68 -15.34
N LEU A 35 21.98 -9.78 -15.35
CA LEU A 35 20.63 -9.79 -14.78
C LEU A 35 20.48 -10.00 -13.25
N PRO A 36 21.45 -10.50 -12.45
CA PRO A 36 21.13 -10.90 -11.08
C PRO A 36 21.12 -9.75 -10.07
N LEU A 37 21.51 -8.52 -10.44
CA LEU A 37 21.65 -7.43 -9.44
C LEU A 37 20.34 -6.73 -9.08
N VAL A 38 19.26 -6.89 -9.85
CA VAL A 38 18.01 -6.11 -9.67
C VAL A 38 17.01 -6.78 -8.70
N VAL A 39 17.19 -8.06 -8.36
CA VAL A 39 16.20 -8.82 -7.55
C VAL A 39 16.41 -8.67 -6.02
N GLY A 40 17.51 -8.06 -5.57
CA GLY A 40 17.85 -7.96 -4.14
C GLY A 40 17.18 -6.83 -3.36
N LEU A 41 16.37 -5.97 -3.99
CA LEU A 41 15.81 -4.76 -3.36
C LEU A 41 14.35 -4.90 -2.90
N SER A 42 13.80 -6.11 -2.83
CA SER A 42 12.52 -6.33 -2.13
C SER A 42 12.76 -6.28 -0.61
N GLY A 43 12.95 -5.07 -0.07
CA GLY A 43 12.99 -4.86 1.37
C GLY A 43 11.67 -5.27 2.02
N CYS A 44 11.72 -5.94 3.17
CA CYS A 44 10.54 -6.18 3.99
C CYS A 44 9.91 -4.83 4.36
N ILE A 45 8.70 -4.58 3.89
CA ILE A 45 7.87 -3.47 4.40
C ILE A 45 7.20 -4.02 5.67
N PRO A 46 7.52 -3.49 6.87
CA PRO A 46 6.82 -3.90 8.08
C PRO A 46 5.32 -3.61 7.93
N SER A 47 4.46 -4.44 8.53
CA SER A 47 3.02 -4.19 8.45
C SER A 47 2.72 -2.84 9.12
N PRO A 48 1.75 -2.03 8.63
CA PRO A 48 1.43 -0.73 9.24
C PRO A 48 1.16 -0.82 10.75
N GLU A 49 0.54 -1.92 11.17
CA GLU A 49 0.27 -2.24 12.59
C GLU A 49 1.52 -2.53 13.43
N ASP A 50 2.68 -2.83 12.82
CA ASP A 50 3.97 -2.98 13.52
C ASP A 50 4.67 -1.61 13.76
N VAL A 51 4.17 -0.53 13.15
CA VAL A 51 4.76 0.83 13.24
C VAL A 51 3.80 1.88 13.79
N GLU A 52 2.55 1.51 14.07
CA GLU A 52 1.54 2.39 14.65
C GLU A 52 1.37 2.11 16.14
N SER A 53 1.26 3.16 16.97
CA SER A 53 0.89 2.99 18.37
C SER A 53 -0.58 2.59 18.49
N THR A 54 -0.96 1.91 19.56
CA THR A 54 -2.37 1.67 19.85
C THR A 54 -3.11 3.00 19.99
N PRO A 55 -4.27 3.20 19.33
CA PRO A 55 -5.03 4.44 19.42
C PRO A 55 -5.31 4.87 20.86
N VAL A 56 -5.13 6.15 21.15
CA VAL A 56 -5.28 6.73 22.48
C VAL A 56 -6.56 7.54 22.55
N LYS A 57 -7.35 7.34 23.60
CA LYS A 57 -8.54 8.15 23.86
C LYS A 57 -8.18 9.34 24.75
N VAL A 58 -8.53 10.54 24.31
CA VAL A 58 -8.29 11.81 25.00
C VAL A 58 -9.63 12.46 25.30
N GLN A 59 -9.91 12.73 26.58
CA GLN A 59 -11.10 13.50 26.94
C GLN A 59 -10.87 14.98 26.72
N THR A 60 -11.75 15.58 25.93
CA THR A 60 -11.79 17.02 25.68
C THR A 60 -13.11 17.59 26.20
N PRO A 61 -13.22 18.92 26.39
CA PRO A 61 -14.48 19.56 26.77
C PRO A 61 -15.63 19.32 25.78
N LYS A 62 -15.31 18.98 24.53
CA LYS A 62 -16.28 18.76 23.44
C LYS A 62 -16.59 17.28 23.19
N GLY A 63 -15.95 16.37 23.92
CA GLY A 63 -16.15 14.93 23.83
C GLY A 63 -14.85 14.14 23.78
N GLU A 64 -14.97 12.82 23.63
CA GLU A 64 -13.82 11.94 23.45
C GLU A 64 -13.23 12.11 22.05
N VAL A 65 -11.91 12.17 21.97
CA VAL A 65 -11.16 12.14 20.70
C VAL A 65 -10.26 10.91 20.73
N THR A 66 -10.35 10.06 19.71
CA THR A 66 -9.43 8.95 19.50
C THR A 66 -8.30 9.41 18.61
N CYS A 67 -7.08 9.33 19.12
CA CYS A 67 -5.86 9.81 18.48
C CYS A 67 -4.99 8.64 18.04
N GLN A 68 -4.60 8.65 16.77
CA GLN A 68 -3.48 7.85 16.27
C GLN A 68 -2.20 8.64 16.49
N LEU A 69 -1.35 8.13 17.38
CA LEU A 69 -0.02 8.70 17.60
C LEU A 69 0.98 7.87 16.79
N TYR A 70 1.77 8.51 15.93
CA TYR A 70 2.68 7.75 15.05
C TYR A 70 3.99 7.46 15.77
N ARG A 71 4.73 8.52 16.13
CA ARG A 71 6.02 8.40 16.82
C ARG A 71 6.23 9.59 17.74
N LEU A 72 6.90 9.32 18.86
CA LEU A 72 7.28 10.36 19.84
C LEU A 72 8.04 11.50 19.16
N ASP A 73 8.97 11.23 18.24
CA ASP A 73 9.77 12.25 17.55
C ASP A 73 9.05 12.97 16.37
N ARG A 74 7.80 12.60 16.03
CA ARG A 74 7.04 13.18 14.92
C ARG A 74 5.59 13.52 15.27
N VAL A 75 5.42 14.22 16.38
CA VAL A 75 4.10 14.65 16.86
C VAL A 75 3.29 15.43 15.81
N ILE A 76 3.94 16.13 14.87
CA ILE A 76 3.23 16.86 13.80
C ILE A 76 2.35 15.95 12.91
N TRP A 77 2.61 14.65 12.93
CA TRP A 77 1.86 13.66 12.17
C TRP A 77 0.71 13.05 12.97
N ASP A 78 0.58 13.33 14.27
CA ASP A 78 -0.50 12.81 15.10
C ASP A 78 -1.85 13.36 14.64
N ARG A 79 -2.84 12.47 14.54
CA ARG A 79 -4.14 12.72 13.91
C ARG A 79 -5.29 12.12 14.71
N ALA A 80 -6.46 12.74 14.63
CA ALA A 80 -7.69 12.15 15.14
C ALA A 80 -8.23 11.10 14.14
N THR A 81 -8.50 9.90 14.64
CA THR A 81 -9.16 8.83 13.88
C THR A 81 -10.67 8.79 14.14
N ASP A 82 -11.10 9.25 15.31
CA ASP A 82 -12.51 9.39 15.68
C ASP A 82 -12.70 10.61 16.60
N PHE A 83 -13.76 11.39 16.37
CA PHE A 83 -14.12 12.57 17.16
C PHE A 83 -15.57 13.00 16.88
N PRO A 84 -16.22 13.75 17.80
CA PRO A 84 -17.56 14.28 17.59
C PRO A 84 -17.54 15.43 16.55
N ALA A 85 -17.78 15.08 15.29
CA ALA A 85 -17.77 16.02 14.15
C ALA A 85 -18.86 17.10 14.22
N ASP A 86 -19.89 16.90 15.05
CA ASP A 86 -20.93 17.88 15.36
C ASP A 86 -20.44 18.99 16.31
N LYS A 87 -19.38 18.73 17.09
CA LYS A 87 -18.89 19.64 18.14
C LYS A 87 -17.53 20.25 17.84
N MET A 88 -16.72 19.60 17.00
CA MET A 88 -15.39 20.07 16.64
C MET A 88 -15.02 19.76 15.19
N SER A 89 -14.09 20.54 14.67
CA SER A 89 -13.51 20.33 13.34
C SER A 89 -12.33 19.37 13.37
N VAL A 90 -12.01 18.74 12.24
CA VAL A 90 -10.81 17.91 12.07
C VAL A 90 -9.53 18.60 12.58
N PRO A 91 -9.18 19.84 12.16
CA PRO A 91 -7.94 20.47 12.63
C PRO A 91 -7.94 20.79 14.13
N GLU A 92 -9.12 20.98 14.74
CA GLU A 92 -9.24 21.13 16.19
C GLU A 92 -8.99 19.79 16.90
N ALA A 93 -9.59 18.69 16.43
CA ALA A 93 -9.35 17.35 16.97
C ALA A 93 -7.87 16.94 16.84
N ASP A 94 -7.26 17.22 15.69
CA ASP A 94 -5.84 16.99 15.45
C ASP A 94 -4.95 17.80 16.40
N ALA A 95 -5.37 19.00 16.81
CA ALA A 95 -4.63 19.80 17.78
C ALA A 95 -4.55 19.12 19.15
N TYR A 96 -5.64 18.49 19.60
CA TYR A 96 -5.63 17.68 20.83
C TYR A 96 -4.71 16.47 20.71
N CYS A 97 -4.72 15.77 19.57
CA CYS A 97 -3.85 14.63 19.34
C CYS A 97 -2.37 15.03 19.35
N LYS A 98 -2.02 16.16 18.70
CA LYS A 98 -0.68 16.73 18.76
C LYS A 98 -0.30 17.14 20.18
N GLN A 99 -1.22 17.71 20.96
CA GLN A 99 -0.96 18.07 22.35
C GLN A 99 -0.64 16.83 23.20
N GLU A 100 -1.38 15.74 23.02
CA GLU A 100 -1.12 14.48 23.71
C GLU A 100 0.22 13.86 23.29
N GLY A 101 0.56 13.89 22.00
CA GLY A 101 1.88 13.50 21.50
C GLY A 101 3.00 14.30 22.15
N GLN A 102 2.87 15.63 22.24
CA GLN A 102 3.83 16.50 22.94
C GLN A 102 3.91 16.20 24.44
N ARG A 103 2.80 15.83 25.08
CA ARG A 103 2.77 15.51 26.51
C ARG A 103 3.57 14.24 26.81
N ARG A 104 3.52 13.24 25.93
CA ARG A 104 4.23 11.95 26.07
C ARG A 104 5.73 12.01 25.75
N LEU A 105 6.16 13.10 25.11
CA LEU A 105 7.57 13.35 24.81
C LEU A 105 8.39 13.83 26.03
N LYS A 106 7.73 14.35 27.07
CA LYS A 106 8.36 14.87 28.29
C LYS A 106 8.36 13.80 29.38
#